data_AF-A0A9C9N6A2-F1
#
_entry.id   AF-A0A9C9N6A2-F1
#
_cell.length_a   1.000
_cell.length_b   1.000
_cell.length_c   1.000
_cell.angle_alpha   90.00
_cell.angle_beta   90.00
_cell.angle_gamma   90.00
#
_symmetry.space_group_name_H-M   'P 1'
#
loop_
_entity.id
_entity.type
_entity.pdbx_description
1 polymer ?
#
loop_
_entity_poly.entity_id
_entity_poly.type
_entity_poly.pdbx_seq_one_letter_code
_entity_poly.pdbx_strand_id
1 'polypeptide(L)'
;MIEAGEIGEPQMIRMHVNTGTQDHAWKVPLSAWLWRFDEKKCGGGPLIFDHGYHLFSLAHYLMGEVERVHAWIDRSPVVPTRYLDAPAVIMFQFKSPRRYGVLDVAHTPNIKIESLYYADDDRVEVIGDRGILFVNRCTARTVALPALMMFRDGETPEIPVERVEWHDSFVDCTRHLIDVLRDGGTPVLDGPTGKAVLQFTLAALASSREGRDVRPEEV
;
A
#
# COMPACT_ATOMS: atom_id res chain seq x y z
N MET A 1 -1.55 6.30 17.52
CA MET A 1 -2.00 7.68 17.25
C MET A 1 -3.48 7.74 16.85
N ILE A 2 -3.90 7.00 15.82
CA ILE A 2 -5.33 6.90 15.42
C ILE A 2 -6.17 6.39 16.59
N GLU A 3 -5.81 5.26 17.19
CA GLU A 3 -6.51 4.69 18.36
C GLU A 3 -6.49 5.60 19.58
N ALA A 4 -5.45 6.42 19.73
CA ALA A 4 -5.35 7.42 20.79
C ALA A 4 -6.22 8.66 20.50
N GLY A 5 -6.88 8.71 19.34
CA GLY A 5 -7.77 9.79 18.94
C GLY A 5 -7.06 11.07 18.49
N GLU A 6 -5.75 11.05 18.23
CA GLU A 6 -4.96 12.26 17.96
C GLU A 6 -5.45 13.06 16.76
N ILE A 7 -6.01 12.38 15.74
CA ILE A 7 -6.60 13.01 14.55
C ILE A 7 -8.13 13.06 14.57
N GLY A 8 -8.76 12.68 15.69
CA GLY A 8 -10.21 12.51 15.77
C GLY A 8 -10.71 11.32 14.94
N GLU A 9 -11.87 11.46 14.30
CA GLU A 9 -12.49 10.41 13.51
C GLU A 9 -11.90 10.34 12.10
N PRO A 10 -11.24 9.23 11.69
CA PRO A 10 -10.73 9.07 10.33
C PRO A 10 -11.86 9.21 9.30
N GLN A 11 -11.62 10.01 8.26
CA GLN A 11 -12.54 10.27 7.15
C GLN A 11 -11.97 9.78 5.82
N MET A 12 -10.66 9.96 5.59
CA MET A 12 -10.04 9.62 4.32
C MET A 12 -8.64 9.05 4.50
N ILE A 13 -8.30 8.05 3.69
CA ILE A 13 -6.92 7.60 3.50
C ILE A 13 -6.50 7.88 2.05
N ARG A 14 -5.31 8.46 1.87
CA ARG A 14 -4.69 8.61 0.55
C ARG A 14 -3.39 7.86 0.52
N MET A 15 -3.18 7.09 -0.53
CA MET A 15 -1.95 6.33 -0.71
C MET A 15 -1.43 6.61 -2.10
N HIS A 16 -0.12 6.77 -2.16
CA HIS A 16 0.62 7.03 -3.39
C HIS A 16 1.71 5.98 -3.52
N VAL A 17 1.85 5.43 -4.72
CA VAL A 17 2.98 4.61 -5.12
C VAL A 17 3.59 5.21 -6.37
N ASN A 18 4.90 5.36 -6.37
CA ASN A 18 5.63 5.71 -7.58
C ASN A 18 6.95 4.96 -7.68
N THR A 19 7.22 4.34 -8.83
CA THR A 19 8.48 3.62 -9.06
C THR A 19 9.51 4.51 -9.77
N GLY A 20 10.79 4.44 -9.39
CA GLY A 20 11.89 5.22 -9.98
C GLY A 20 12.98 4.40 -10.67
N THR A 21 14.12 5.04 -10.95
CA THR A 21 15.31 4.38 -11.50
C THR A 21 15.90 3.37 -10.51
N GLN A 22 16.44 2.28 -11.04
CA GLN A 22 17.03 1.21 -10.22
C GLN A 22 18.53 1.40 -9.94
N ASP A 23 19.09 2.59 -10.21
CA ASP A 23 20.54 2.83 -10.11
C ASP A 23 21.11 2.58 -8.72
N HIS A 24 20.30 2.83 -7.69
CA HIS A 24 20.63 2.61 -6.28
C HIS A 24 19.85 1.45 -5.66
N ALA A 25 18.92 0.84 -6.40
CA ALA A 25 18.13 -0.28 -5.93
C ALA A 25 18.99 -1.55 -5.79
N TRP A 26 18.56 -2.46 -4.93
CA TRP A 26 19.20 -3.76 -4.81
C TRP A 26 19.07 -4.58 -6.11
N LYS A 27 20.08 -5.38 -6.41
CA LYS A 27 20.10 -6.20 -7.63
C LYS A 27 19.24 -7.45 -7.43
N VAL A 28 18.10 -7.51 -8.12
CA VAL A 28 17.24 -8.69 -8.12
C VAL A 28 17.43 -9.49 -9.42
N PRO A 29 17.71 -10.79 -9.36
CA PRO A 29 17.87 -11.62 -10.56
C PRO A 29 16.60 -11.65 -11.42
N LEU A 30 16.75 -11.63 -12.74
CA LEU A 30 15.63 -11.73 -13.68
C LEU A 30 14.80 -13.00 -13.47
N SER A 31 15.43 -14.12 -13.11
CA SER A 31 14.75 -15.38 -12.81
C SER A 31 13.73 -15.26 -11.68
N ALA A 32 13.98 -14.38 -10.69
CA ALA A 32 13.05 -14.11 -9.60
C ALA A 32 11.89 -13.18 -10.03
N TRP A 33 12.05 -12.43 -11.12
CA TRP A 33 11.05 -11.48 -11.63
C TRP A 33 10.14 -12.03 -12.71
N LEU A 34 10.63 -12.93 -13.57
CA LEU A 34 9.95 -13.33 -14.81
C LEU A 34 8.51 -13.85 -14.60
N TRP A 35 8.25 -14.54 -13.49
CA TRP A 35 6.93 -15.09 -13.18
C TRP A 35 5.90 -14.01 -12.81
N ARG A 36 6.33 -12.83 -12.31
CA ARG A 36 5.45 -11.72 -11.92
C ARG A 36 4.76 -11.04 -13.11
N PHE A 37 5.30 -11.23 -14.33
CA PHE A 37 4.71 -10.71 -15.56
C PHE A 37 3.80 -11.73 -16.27
N ASP A 38 3.56 -12.90 -15.66
CA ASP A 38 2.65 -13.92 -16.17
C ASP A 38 1.45 -14.00 -15.23
N GLU A 39 0.39 -13.25 -15.53
CA GLU A 39 -0.83 -13.16 -14.70
C GLU A 39 -1.41 -14.55 -14.39
N LYS A 40 -1.21 -15.56 -15.25
CA LYS A 40 -1.66 -16.93 -15.01
C LYS A 40 -0.89 -17.65 -13.89
N LYS A 41 0.30 -17.17 -13.57
CA LYS A 41 1.16 -17.69 -12.49
C LYS A 41 1.08 -16.86 -11.23
N CYS A 42 1.07 -15.53 -11.34
CA CYS A 42 1.07 -14.63 -10.19
C CYS A 42 -0.32 -14.19 -9.73
N GLY A 43 -1.36 -14.32 -10.56
CA GLY A 43 -2.75 -13.97 -10.22
C GLY A 43 -3.18 -12.55 -10.63
N GLY A 44 -2.23 -11.64 -10.88
CA GLY A 44 -2.51 -10.28 -11.32
C GLY A 44 -1.24 -9.55 -11.78
N GLY A 45 -1.25 -8.21 -11.78
CA GLY A 45 -0.11 -7.41 -12.24
C GLY A 45 0.90 -7.03 -11.14
N PRO A 46 2.14 -6.64 -11.49
CA PRO A 46 3.19 -6.39 -10.51
C PRO A 46 2.92 -5.24 -9.52
N LEU A 47 2.26 -4.17 -9.93
CA LEU A 47 2.07 -2.98 -9.10
C LEU A 47 0.74 -2.95 -8.36
N ILE A 48 -0.36 -3.41 -8.97
CA ILE A 48 -1.67 -3.39 -8.31
C ILE A 48 -1.92 -4.69 -7.53
N PHE A 49 -1.54 -5.84 -8.08
CA PHE A 49 -1.76 -7.12 -7.40
C PHE A 49 -0.66 -7.44 -6.39
N ASP A 50 0.61 -7.51 -6.82
CA ASP A 50 1.73 -7.92 -5.95
C ASP A 50 2.08 -6.81 -4.95
N HIS A 51 2.49 -5.64 -5.44
CA HIS A 51 2.84 -4.51 -4.55
C HIS A 51 1.61 -3.90 -3.85
N GLY A 52 0.54 -3.66 -4.62
CA GLY A 52 -0.69 -3.05 -4.12
C GLY A 52 -1.34 -3.81 -2.97
N TYR A 53 -1.14 -5.13 -2.87
CA TYR A 53 -1.61 -5.93 -1.72
C TYR A 53 -1.15 -5.34 -0.39
N HIS A 54 0.10 -4.88 -0.30
CA HIS A 54 0.64 -4.29 0.93
C HIS A 54 -0.11 -3.00 1.31
N LEU A 55 -0.46 -2.17 0.33
CA LEU A 55 -1.18 -0.90 0.52
C LEU A 55 -2.67 -1.15 0.84
N PHE A 56 -3.28 -2.14 0.18
CA PHE A 56 -4.63 -2.57 0.51
C PHE A 56 -4.72 -3.16 1.91
N SER A 57 -3.71 -3.94 2.33
CA SER A 57 -3.60 -4.44 3.71
C SER A 57 -3.46 -3.30 4.71
N LEU A 58 -2.68 -2.27 4.37
CA LEU A 58 -2.51 -1.10 5.23
C LEU A 58 -3.80 -0.28 5.35
N ALA A 59 -4.50 -0.05 4.24
CA ALA A 59 -5.81 0.60 4.24
C ALA A 59 -6.83 -0.19 5.07
N HIS A 60 -6.86 -1.51 4.91
CA HIS A 60 -7.71 -2.40 5.70
C HIS A 60 -7.40 -2.29 7.19
N TYR A 61 -6.12 -2.33 7.56
CA TYR A 61 -5.68 -2.22 8.95
C TYR A 61 -6.05 -0.87 9.59
N LEU A 62 -5.86 0.24 8.86
CA LEU A 62 -6.05 1.59 9.40
C LEU A 62 -7.52 2.06 9.39
N MET A 63 -8.34 1.56 8.46
CA MET A 63 -9.67 2.11 8.19
C MET A 63 -10.80 1.08 8.29
N GLY A 64 -10.48 -0.22 8.26
CA GLY A 64 -11.39 -1.35 8.37
C GLY A 64 -11.77 -1.99 7.02
N GLU A 65 -12.85 -2.77 7.03
CA GLU A 65 -13.33 -3.49 5.84
C GLU A 65 -13.80 -2.55 4.72
N VAL A 66 -13.57 -2.97 3.48
CA VAL A 66 -13.99 -2.26 2.26
C VAL A 66 -15.38 -2.73 1.82
N GLU A 67 -16.23 -1.75 1.48
CA GLU A 67 -17.59 -1.96 0.97
C GLU A 67 -17.59 -2.09 -0.56
N ARG A 68 -16.91 -1.18 -1.27
CA ARG A 68 -16.84 -1.18 -2.74
C ARG A 68 -15.61 -0.47 -3.26
N VAL A 69 -15.21 -0.84 -4.47
CA VAL A 69 -14.03 -0.34 -5.17
C VAL A 69 -14.41 0.09 -6.59
N HIS A 70 -13.85 1.21 -7.05
CA HIS A 70 -13.83 1.59 -8.46
C HIS A 70 -12.38 1.83 -8.90
N ALA A 71 -11.97 1.31 -10.05
CA ALA A 71 -10.60 1.40 -10.50
C ALA A 71 -10.46 1.74 -11.99
N TRP A 72 -9.43 2.52 -12.29
CA TRP A 72 -8.88 2.68 -13.64
C TRP A 72 -7.42 2.25 -13.61
N ILE A 73 -7.09 1.22 -14.38
CA ILE A 73 -5.75 0.62 -14.42
C ILE A 73 -5.30 0.54 -15.88
N ASP A 74 -4.23 1.26 -16.21
CA ASP A 74 -3.62 1.25 -17.53
C ASP A 74 -2.37 0.34 -17.56
N ARG A 75 -1.72 0.24 -18.74
CA ARG A 75 -0.55 -0.62 -18.96
C ARG A 75 0.63 0.16 -19.51
N SER A 76 1.69 0.28 -18.70
CA SER A 76 2.97 0.85 -19.11
C SER A 76 3.90 -0.23 -19.66
N PRO A 77 4.46 -0.09 -20.88
CA PRO A 77 5.42 -1.06 -21.42
C PRO A 77 6.77 -0.97 -20.72
N VAL A 78 7.37 -2.11 -20.38
CA VAL A 78 8.74 -2.18 -19.81
C VAL A 78 9.73 -2.72 -20.84
N VAL A 79 9.40 -3.87 -21.44
CA VAL A 79 10.10 -4.49 -22.55
C VAL A 79 9.04 -5.05 -23.51
N PRO A 80 9.38 -5.44 -24.76
CA PRO A 80 8.40 -5.99 -25.68
C PRO A 80 7.57 -7.10 -25.01
N THR A 81 6.24 -7.00 -25.12
CA THR A 81 5.24 -7.94 -24.55
C THR A 81 5.11 -7.99 -23.02
N ARG A 82 5.82 -7.13 -22.27
CA ARG A 82 5.76 -7.07 -20.81
C ARG A 82 5.35 -5.68 -20.35
N TYR A 83 4.39 -5.64 -19.44
CA TYR A 83 3.74 -4.42 -18.98
C TYR A 83 3.69 -4.37 -17.46
N LEU A 84 3.68 -3.15 -16.93
CA LEU A 84 3.27 -2.84 -15.57
C LEU A 84 1.86 -2.25 -15.60
N ASP A 85 1.05 -2.63 -14.63
CA ASP A 85 -0.30 -2.14 -14.36
C ASP A 85 -0.28 -0.75 -13.71
N ALA A 86 0.25 0.22 -14.47
CA ALA A 86 0.29 1.64 -14.15
C ALA A 86 0.26 2.48 -15.44
N PRO A 87 -0.15 3.76 -15.38
CA PRO A 87 -0.71 4.44 -14.20
C PRO A 87 -2.06 3.84 -13.79
N ALA A 88 -2.38 3.96 -12.51
CA ALA A 88 -3.65 3.52 -11.96
C ALA A 88 -4.19 4.48 -10.91
N VAL A 89 -5.51 4.58 -10.82
CA VAL A 89 -6.22 5.24 -9.73
C VAL A 89 -7.34 4.32 -9.27
N ILE A 90 -7.35 4.02 -7.98
CA ILE A 90 -8.32 3.13 -7.35
C ILE A 90 -8.94 3.90 -6.20
N MET A 91 -10.26 4.04 -6.22
CA MET A 91 -11.03 4.64 -5.13
C MET A 91 -11.87 3.57 -4.45
N PHE A 92 -11.99 3.66 -3.14
CA PHE A 92 -12.74 2.67 -2.36
C PHE A 92 -13.50 3.34 -1.22
N GLN A 93 -14.65 2.76 -0.91
CA GLN A 93 -15.47 3.13 0.23
C GLN A 93 -15.36 2.03 1.28
N PHE A 94 -15.16 2.41 2.54
CA PHE A 94 -15.16 1.47 3.66
C PHE A 94 -16.58 1.20 4.16
N LYS A 95 -16.77 0.07 4.84
CA LYS A 95 -18.04 -0.24 5.54
C LYS A 95 -18.29 0.73 6.69
N SER A 96 -17.22 1.26 7.28
CA SER A 96 -17.28 2.34 8.27
C SER A 96 -17.97 3.59 7.68
N PRO A 97 -18.94 4.21 8.38
CA PRO A 97 -19.69 5.34 7.86
C PRO A 97 -18.79 6.52 7.44
N ARG A 98 -19.03 7.05 6.23
CA ARG A 98 -18.34 8.23 5.67
C ARG A 98 -16.82 8.10 5.57
N ARG A 99 -16.28 6.88 5.48
CA ARG A 99 -14.85 6.65 5.26
C ARG A 99 -14.56 6.26 3.82
N TYR A 100 -13.58 6.93 3.22
CA TYR A 100 -13.16 6.70 1.84
C TYR A 100 -11.65 6.57 1.73
N GLY A 101 -11.17 6.02 0.63
CA GLY A 101 -9.77 6.13 0.29
C GLY A 101 -9.49 6.12 -1.20
N VAL A 102 -8.25 6.50 -1.50
CA VAL A 102 -7.69 6.49 -2.84
C VAL A 102 -6.28 5.93 -2.80
N LEU A 103 -5.98 5.09 -3.78
CA LEU A 103 -4.64 4.64 -4.12
C LEU A 103 -4.35 5.11 -5.55
N ASP A 104 -3.31 5.89 -5.73
CA ASP A 104 -2.75 6.17 -7.06
C ASP A 104 -1.37 5.53 -7.22
N VAL A 105 -1.13 5.02 -8.42
CA VAL A 105 0.10 4.31 -8.77
C VAL A 105 0.64 4.88 -10.07
N ALA A 106 1.92 5.25 -10.05
CA ALA A 106 2.64 5.74 -11.23
C ALA A 106 3.90 4.91 -11.48
N HIS A 107 4.20 4.69 -12.76
CA HIS A 107 5.50 4.16 -13.19
C HIS A 107 6.32 5.31 -13.79
N THR A 108 7.35 5.78 -13.07
CA THR A 108 8.19 6.91 -13.51
C THR A 108 9.66 6.49 -13.66
N PRO A 109 10.01 5.72 -14.71
CA PRO A 109 11.34 5.12 -14.86
C PRO A 109 12.47 6.15 -15.04
N ASN A 110 12.16 7.45 -15.14
CA ASN A 110 13.11 8.54 -15.26
C ASN A 110 13.34 9.31 -13.94
N ILE A 111 12.56 9.05 -12.89
CA ILE A 111 12.74 9.71 -11.59
C ILE A 111 13.80 8.95 -10.80
N LYS A 112 14.83 9.65 -10.34
CA LYS A 112 15.84 9.07 -9.46
C LYS A 112 15.30 8.96 -8.05
N ILE A 113 15.22 7.74 -7.52
CA ILE A 113 14.81 7.45 -6.14
C ILE A 113 15.96 6.74 -5.43
N GLU A 114 16.36 7.28 -4.28
CA GLU A 114 17.37 6.64 -3.43
C GLU A 114 16.70 5.63 -2.50
N SER A 115 17.11 4.36 -2.64
CA SER A 115 16.58 3.25 -1.85
C SER A 115 17.68 2.25 -1.54
N LEU A 116 17.54 1.54 -0.43
CA LEU A 116 18.36 0.36 -0.11
C LEU A 116 17.79 -0.92 -0.73
N TYR A 117 16.55 -0.88 -1.23
CA TYR A 117 15.78 -2.04 -1.70
C TYR A 117 15.21 -1.78 -3.10
N TYR A 118 13.88 -1.79 -3.28
CA TYR A 118 13.20 -1.35 -4.48
C TYR A 118 13.06 0.18 -4.51
N ALA A 119 13.08 0.75 -5.70
CA ALA A 119 12.95 2.19 -5.92
C ALA A 119 11.46 2.60 -5.93
N ASP A 120 10.74 2.28 -4.85
CA ASP A 120 9.31 2.51 -4.73
C ASP A 120 9.02 3.57 -3.66
N ASP A 121 8.37 4.65 -4.08
CA ASP A 121 7.90 5.76 -3.25
C ASP A 121 6.49 5.46 -2.74
N ASP A 122 6.39 4.79 -1.60
CA ASP A 122 5.10 4.58 -0.93
C ASP A 122 4.88 5.64 0.14
N ARG A 123 3.78 6.37 0.02
CA ARG A 123 3.36 7.38 1.00
C ARG A 123 1.90 7.23 1.37
N VAL A 124 1.58 7.55 2.61
CA VAL A 124 0.22 7.45 3.14
C VAL A 124 -0.17 8.71 3.91
N GLU A 125 -1.36 9.22 3.64
CA GLU A 125 -2.01 10.28 4.39
C GLU A 125 -3.28 9.71 5.04
N VAL A 126 -3.43 9.84 6.36
CA VAL A 126 -4.68 9.50 7.06
C VAL A 126 -5.28 10.79 7.60
N ILE A 127 -6.42 11.18 7.05
CA ILE A 127 -7.13 12.42 7.35
C ILE A 127 -8.26 12.11 8.32
N GLY A 128 -8.19 12.68 9.52
CA GLY A 128 -9.29 12.73 10.46
C GLY A 128 -9.89 14.14 10.56
N ASP A 129 -10.97 14.28 11.33
CA ASP A 129 -11.67 15.54 11.51
C ASP A 129 -10.96 16.55 12.44
N ARG A 130 -9.88 16.14 13.11
CA ARG A 130 -9.05 17.01 13.97
C ARG A 130 -7.57 17.06 13.58
N GLY A 131 -7.14 16.26 12.62
CA GLY A 131 -5.73 16.23 12.21
C GLY A 131 -5.44 15.28 11.06
N ILE A 132 -4.18 15.24 10.64
CA ILE A 132 -3.71 14.43 9.52
C ILE A 132 -2.39 13.75 9.90
N LEU A 133 -2.28 12.45 9.65
CA LEU A 133 -1.01 11.73 9.72
C LEU A 133 -0.41 11.60 8.33
N PHE A 134 0.89 11.89 8.21
CA PHE A 134 1.67 11.71 6.98
C PHE A 134 2.77 10.68 7.23
N VAL A 135 2.66 9.52 6.58
CA VAL A 135 3.70 8.49 6.54
C VAL A 135 4.47 8.66 5.23
N ASN A 136 5.70 9.17 5.32
CA ASN A 136 6.54 9.48 4.16
C ASN A 136 7.71 8.49 3.98
N ARG A 137 7.75 7.44 4.79
CA ARG A 137 8.78 6.40 4.72
C ARG A 137 8.14 5.02 4.85
N CYS A 138 8.32 4.23 3.79
CA CYS A 138 7.93 2.82 3.73
C CYS A 138 9.07 2.02 3.08
N THR A 139 9.17 2.05 1.75
CA THR A 139 10.20 1.32 1.00
C THR A 139 11.44 2.17 0.73
N ALA A 140 11.27 3.41 0.25
CA ALA A 140 12.38 4.29 -0.14
C ALA A 140 12.35 5.68 0.54
N ARG A 141 13.47 6.39 0.45
CA ARG A 141 13.60 7.80 0.88
C ARG A 141 13.44 8.74 -0.31
N THR A 142 12.22 8.90 -0.81
CA THR A 142 12.00 9.70 -2.01
C THR A 142 12.01 11.19 -1.74
N VAL A 143 11.34 11.60 -0.67
CA VAL A 143 11.19 13.02 -0.29
C VAL A 143 11.96 13.30 0.99
N ALA A 144 12.55 14.50 1.08
CA ALA A 144 13.29 14.96 2.25
C ALA A 144 12.33 15.44 3.37
N LEU A 145 11.34 14.62 3.69
CA LEU A 145 10.40 14.83 4.79
C LEU A 145 10.71 13.87 5.94
N PRO A 146 10.34 14.21 7.19
CA PRO A 146 10.30 13.27 8.30
C PRO A 146 9.50 12.01 7.96
N ALA A 147 9.91 10.87 8.52
CA ALA A 147 9.26 9.58 8.28
C ALA A 147 7.78 9.59 8.68
N LEU A 148 7.47 10.27 9.79
CA LEU A 148 6.11 10.50 10.28
C LEU A 148 5.96 11.97 10.66
N MET A 149 4.88 12.58 10.19
CA MET A 149 4.45 13.92 10.61
C MET A 149 2.98 13.89 11.01
N MET A 150 2.57 14.80 11.88
CA MET A 150 1.16 14.99 12.21
C MET A 150 0.80 16.45 12.08
N PHE A 151 -0.18 16.76 11.21
CA PHE A 151 -0.82 18.08 11.23
C PHE A 151 -1.95 18.08 12.25
N ARG A 152 -1.95 19.07 13.14
CA ARG A 152 -3.04 19.33 14.10
C ARG A 152 -2.95 20.77 14.60
N ASP A 153 -4.10 21.41 14.77
CA ASP A 153 -4.21 22.75 15.36
C ASP A 153 -3.31 23.82 14.68
N GLY A 154 -3.09 23.69 13.37
CA GLY A 154 -2.28 24.62 12.57
C GLY A 154 -0.78 24.32 12.53
N GLU A 155 -0.32 23.29 13.23
CA GLU A 155 1.09 22.89 13.30
C GLU A 155 1.30 21.51 12.66
N THR A 156 2.49 21.26 12.12
CA THR A 156 2.87 19.96 11.53
C THR A 156 4.22 19.47 12.08
N PRO A 157 4.31 19.12 13.39
CA PRO A 157 5.54 18.57 13.94
C PRO A 157 5.91 17.22 13.31
N GLU A 158 7.22 16.96 13.27
CA GLU A 158 7.75 15.61 13.13
C GLU A 158 7.37 14.78 14.36
N ILE A 159 7.01 13.52 14.12
CA ILE A 159 6.85 12.52 15.16
C ILE A 159 8.06 11.58 15.07
N PRO A 160 8.97 11.59 16.05
CA PRO A 160 10.11 10.68 16.04
C PRO A 160 9.66 9.23 16.06
N VAL A 161 10.15 8.45 15.11
CA VAL A 161 9.93 7.00 15.03
C VAL A 161 11.29 6.34 14.77
N GLU A 162 11.58 5.29 15.51
CA GLU A 162 12.76 4.45 15.28
C GLU A 162 12.42 3.31 14.32
N ARG A 163 13.43 2.64 13.76
CA ARG A 163 13.24 1.43 12.94
C ARG A 163 12.31 1.67 11.72
N VAL A 164 12.61 2.72 10.97
CA VAL A 164 11.79 3.20 9.83
C VAL A 164 12.20 2.61 8.49
N GLU A 165 13.10 1.63 8.48
CA GLU A 165 13.59 1.00 7.26
C GLU A 165 12.75 -0.22 6.89
N TRP A 166 12.61 -0.49 5.60
CA TRP A 166 11.77 -1.60 5.12
C TRP A 166 12.12 -2.96 5.75
N HIS A 167 13.42 -3.25 5.95
CA HIS A 167 13.85 -4.49 6.58
C HIS A 167 13.42 -4.63 8.05
N ASP A 168 13.21 -3.53 8.77
CA ASP A 168 12.74 -3.58 10.16
C ASP A 168 11.36 -4.22 10.24
N SER A 169 10.49 -3.98 9.24
CA SER A 169 9.17 -4.59 9.16
C SER A 169 9.23 -6.13 9.08
N PHE A 170 10.22 -6.69 8.37
CA PHE A 170 10.41 -8.14 8.30
C PHE A 170 10.86 -8.72 9.63
N VAL A 171 11.76 -8.02 10.31
CA VAL A 171 12.24 -8.41 11.65
C VAL A 171 11.08 -8.42 12.63
N ASP A 172 10.27 -7.36 12.64
CA ASP A 172 9.17 -7.20 13.58
C ASP A 172 8.02 -8.17 13.28
N CYS A 173 7.69 -8.40 12.01
CA CYS A 173 6.72 -9.42 11.60
C CYS A 173 7.17 -10.84 11.98
N THR A 174 8.45 -11.17 11.79
CA THR A 174 9.00 -12.49 12.17
C THR A 174 8.93 -12.70 13.68
N ARG A 175 9.28 -11.69 14.47
CA ARG A 175 9.20 -11.73 15.94
C ARG A 175 7.75 -11.91 16.39
N HIS A 176 6.83 -11.11 15.86
CA HIS A 176 5.40 -11.21 16.16
C HIS A 176 4.86 -12.61 15.89
N LEU A 177 5.21 -13.21 14.75
CA LEU A 177 4.82 -14.59 14.43
C LEU A 177 5.34 -15.57 15.48
N ILE A 178 6.62 -15.48 15.85
CA ILE A 178 7.23 -16.37 16.85
C ILE A 178 6.55 -16.22 18.21
N ASP A 179 6.26 -14.98 18.62
CA ASP A 179 5.62 -14.70 19.91
C ASP A 179 4.19 -15.24 19.96
N VAL A 180 3.39 -15.04 18.91
CA VAL A 180 2.03 -15.60 18.82
C VAL A 180 2.05 -17.14 18.81
N LEU A 181 3.01 -17.76 18.12
CA LEU A 181 3.12 -19.22 18.09
C LEU A 181 3.55 -19.81 19.45
N ARG A 182 4.39 -19.08 20.20
CA ARG A 182 4.93 -19.54 21.48
C ARG A 182 3.96 -19.29 22.64
N ASP A 183 3.43 -18.07 22.72
CA ASP A 183 2.69 -17.59 23.89
C ASP A 183 1.18 -17.51 23.66
N GLY A 184 0.73 -17.76 22.42
CA GLY A 184 -0.64 -17.51 21.99
C GLY A 184 -0.89 -16.03 21.69
N GLY A 185 -2.08 -15.73 21.18
CA GLY A 185 -2.49 -14.38 20.78
C GLY A 185 -3.13 -14.35 19.40
N THR A 186 -3.55 -13.17 18.97
CA THR A 186 -4.16 -12.97 17.64
C THR A 186 -3.12 -12.36 16.69
N PRO A 187 -2.82 -13.01 15.55
CA PRO A 187 -2.01 -12.40 14.51
C PRO A 187 -2.61 -11.07 14.03
N VAL A 188 -1.78 -10.04 13.79
CA VAL A 188 -2.26 -8.76 13.24
C VAL A 188 -2.87 -8.95 11.84
N LEU A 189 -2.29 -9.85 11.04
CA LEU A 189 -2.82 -10.30 9.76
C LEU A 189 -3.03 -11.81 9.81
N ASP A 190 -4.25 -12.24 10.11
CA ASP A 190 -4.63 -13.66 10.14
C ASP A 190 -5.15 -14.14 8.77
N GLY A 191 -5.46 -15.43 8.66
CA GLY A 191 -5.94 -16.04 7.41
C GLY A 191 -7.23 -15.39 6.87
N PRO A 192 -8.29 -15.22 7.68
CA PRO A 192 -9.50 -14.50 7.28
C PRO A 192 -9.21 -13.06 6.81
N THR A 193 -8.38 -12.30 7.53
CA THR A 193 -8.01 -10.94 7.14
C THR A 193 -7.21 -10.95 5.83
N GLY A 194 -6.26 -11.87 5.68
CA GLY A 194 -5.47 -12.04 4.45
C GLY A 194 -6.35 -12.35 3.23
N LYS A 195 -7.40 -13.16 3.42
CA LYS A 195 -8.43 -13.39 2.39
C LYS A 195 -9.19 -12.11 2.06
N ALA A 196 -9.65 -11.34 3.06
CA ALA A 196 -10.39 -10.10 2.83
C ALA A 196 -9.55 -9.07 2.05
N VAL A 197 -8.26 -8.94 2.38
CA VAL A 197 -7.32 -8.09 1.63
C VAL A 197 -7.15 -8.61 0.19
N LEU A 198 -7.02 -9.92 -0.02
CA LEU A 198 -6.93 -10.48 -1.37
C LEU A 198 -8.18 -10.20 -2.19
N GLN A 199 -9.37 -10.33 -1.59
CA GLN A 199 -10.64 -9.99 -2.23
C GLN A 199 -10.72 -8.51 -2.58
N PHE A 200 -10.20 -7.63 -1.73
CA PHE A 200 -10.06 -6.20 -2.01
C PHE A 200 -9.16 -5.96 -3.24
N THR A 201 -7.98 -6.58 -3.29
CA THR A 201 -7.08 -6.51 -4.45
C THR A 201 -7.76 -6.99 -5.74
N LEU A 202 -8.43 -8.15 -5.69
CA LEU A 202 -9.11 -8.73 -6.85
C LEU A 202 -10.32 -7.88 -7.31
N ALA A 203 -11.03 -7.25 -6.38
CA ALA A 203 -12.12 -6.32 -6.69
C ALA A 203 -11.62 -5.09 -7.47
N ALA A 204 -10.43 -4.57 -7.15
CA ALA A 204 -9.84 -3.47 -7.93
C ALA A 204 -9.57 -3.88 -9.38
N LEU A 205 -8.99 -5.07 -9.60
CA LEU A 205 -8.75 -5.60 -10.94
C LEU A 205 -10.06 -5.87 -11.70
N ALA A 206 -11.04 -6.47 -11.03
CA ALA A 206 -12.36 -6.74 -11.61
C ALA A 206 -13.07 -5.44 -11.98
N SER A 207 -13.03 -4.42 -11.11
CA SER A 207 -13.62 -3.11 -11.36
C SER A 207 -13.05 -2.45 -12.62
N SER A 208 -11.72 -2.44 -12.77
CA SER A 208 -11.10 -1.86 -13.96
C SER A 208 -11.45 -2.60 -15.24
N ARG A 209 -11.60 -3.93 -15.18
CA ARG A 209 -12.00 -4.75 -16.34
C ARG A 209 -13.46 -4.53 -16.72
N GLU A 210 -14.32 -4.35 -15.74
CA GLU A 210 -15.78 -4.28 -15.92
C GLU A 210 -16.31 -2.86 -16.06
N GLY A 211 -15.50 -1.84 -15.73
CA GLY A 211 -15.88 -0.43 -15.83
C GLY A 211 -16.98 -0.02 -14.84
N ARG A 212 -17.05 -0.68 -13.68
CA ARG A 212 -18.08 -0.47 -12.66
C ARG A 212 -17.53 -0.66 -11.25
N ASP A 213 -18.32 -0.27 -10.26
CA ASP A 213 -18.04 -0.59 -8.87
C ASP A 213 -18.13 -2.11 -8.63
N VAL A 214 -17.20 -2.65 -7.86
CA VAL A 214 -17.18 -4.07 -7.44
C VAL A 214 -17.04 -4.14 -5.92
N ARG A 215 -17.79 -5.05 -5.30
CA ARG A 215 -17.70 -5.32 -3.86
C ARG A 215 -16.69 -6.46 -3.62
N PRO A 216 -15.78 -6.36 -2.65
CA PRO A 216 -14.85 -7.45 -2.34
C PRO A 216 -15.53 -8.80 -2.05
N GLU A 217 -16.74 -8.78 -1.48
CA GLU A 217 -17.51 -10.00 -1.18
C GLU A 217 -18.04 -10.75 -2.42
N GLU A 218 -18.03 -10.12 -3.60
CA GLU A 218 -18.48 -10.70 -4.87
C GLU A 218 -17.37 -11.47 -5.62
N VAL A 219 -16.14 -11.45 -5.10
CA VAL A 219 -14.92 -11.95 -5.78
C VAL A 219 -14.33 -13.17 -5.10
#